data_AF-A0A4U8SDN8-F1
#
_entry.id   AF-A0A4U8SDN8-F1
#
_cell.length_a   1.000
_cell.length_b   1.000
_cell.length_c   1.000
_cell.angle_alpha   90.00
_cell.angle_beta   90.00
_cell.angle_gamma   90.00
#
_symmetry.space_group_name_H-M   'P 1'
#
loop_
_entity.id
_entity.type
_entity.pdbx_description
1 polymer ?
#
loop_
_entity_poly.entity_id
_entity_poly.type
_entity_poly.pdbx_seq_one_letter_code
_entity_poly.pdbx_strand_id
1 'polypeptide(L)'
;MKAVAGIFYANIIANKVSWIFTQEDMPEWNENDLLVVPIPHELVGKVKVGTEYRENNFIFNEDIFTEQDVVYGVLGIQNELLYVFTKEERESYGKNEKVVIIPENQRQEVIFGNIYDESTQSFILDVEHVRGLYIQKANNEYNNIINAVMGEVTPISEMISWETQEREAKIYLETKDASQATSIALMANAQERGLDEFANKVLEKAQKYRIASSFLIGYRQKVIRALENALDIAGLSNARFDSNFALEQLQVMMNSLQTAESGNTTEQQTSQDASNNTQQATTQNTQPKTAATAKKNY
;
A
#
# COMPACT_ATOMS: atom_id res chain seq x y z
N MET A 1 37.39 -2.25 29.46
CA MET A 1 36.98 -3.09 28.31
C MET A 1 37.50 -2.50 27.00
N LYS A 2 37.76 -3.33 25.99
CA LYS A 2 38.21 -2.90 24.65
C LYS A 2 37.13 -3.18 23.61
N ALA A 3 36.92 -2.24 22.70
CA ALA A 3 36.01 -2.43 21.58
C ALA A 3 36.57 -3.47 20.60
N VAL A 4 35.68 -4.31 20.08
CA VAL A 4 35.97 -5.27 19.00
C VAL A 4 35.59 -4.64 17.65
N ALA A 5 36.47 -4.80 16.66
CA ALA A 5 36.24 -4.33 15.30
C ALA A 5 34.94 -4.89 14.71
N GLY A 6 34.15 -4.03 14.05
CA GLY A 6 32.91 -4.41 13.39
C GLY A 6 31.70 -4.62 14.31
N ILE A 7 31.82 -4.33 15.61
CA ILE A 7 30.70 -4.37 16.57
C ILE A 7 30.27 -2.93 16.92
N PHE A 8 28.95 -2.71 16.91
CA PHE A 8 28.34 -1.49 17.44
C PHE A 8 28.02 -1.67 18.93
N TYR A 9 28.27 -0.64 19.72
CA TYR A 9 28.02 -0.60 21.15
C TYR A 9 27.05 0.52 21.50
N ALA A 10 26.21 0.28 22.50
CA ALA A 10 25.33 1.28 23.08
C ALA A 10 25.75 1.57 24.52
N ASN A 11 25.95 2.85 24.85
CA ASN A 11 26.06 3.30 26.23
C ASN A 11 24.66 3.49 26.83
N ILE A 12 24.40 2.90 28.00
CA ILE A 12 23.10 2.89 28.66
C ILE A 12 23.14 3.82 29.88
N ILE A 13 22.24 4.82 29.90
CA ILE A 13 22.04 5.73 31.03
C ILE A 13 20.55 5.75 31.34
N ALA A 14 20.19 5.55 32.62
CA ALA A 14 18.80 5.49 33.06
C ALA A 14 17.93 4.54 32.22
N ASN A 15 18.45 3.33 31.96
CA ASN A 15 17.82 2.29 31.13
C ASN A 15 17.55 2.69 29.68
N LYS A 16 18.20 3.73 29.15
CA LYS A 16 18.06 4.15 27.75
C LYS A 16 19.41 4.27 27.07
N VAL A 17 19.43 3.99 25.76
CA VAL A 17 20.60 4.21 24.92
C VAL A 17 20.89 5.71 24.86
N SER A 18 21.99 6.14 25.48
CA SER A 18 22.43 7.53 25.45
C SER A 18 23.26 7.84 24.21
N TRP A 19 24.05 6.87 23.72
CA TRP A 19 24.96 7.04 22.60
C TRP A 19 25.31 5.68 22.00
N ILE A 20 25.53 5.64 20.68
CA ILE A 20 25.94 4.45 19.92
C ILE A 20 27.31 4.73 19.29
N PHE A 21 28.24 3.80 19.41
CA PHE A 21 29.61 3.98 18.97
C PHE A 21 30.25 2.67 18.49
N THR A 22 31.35 2.81 17.75
CA THR A 22 32.19 1.72 17.24
C THR A 22 33.59 1.76 17.85
N GLN A 23 34.44 0.80 17.48
CA GLN A 23 35.85 0.81 17.88
C GLN A 23 36.60 2.08 17.43
N GLU A 24 36.24 2.66 16.28
CA GLU A 24 36.88 3.87 15.77
C GLU A 24 36.57 5.10 16.63
N ASP A 25 35.37 5.13 17.20
CA ASP A 25 34.89 6.23 18.03
C ASP A 25 35.43 6.15 19.47
N MET A 26 35.42 4.94 20.05
CA MET A 26 35.87 4.69 21.43
C MET A 26 36.52 3.29 21.51
N PRO A 27 37.84 3.20 21.31
CA PRO A 27 38.54 1.91 21.26
C PRO A 27 38.61 1.20 22.61
N GLU A 28 38.52 1.94 23.72
CA GLU A 28 38.52 1.41 25.08
C GLU A 28 37.69 2.28 26.03
N TRP A 29 37.14 1.66 27.08
CA TRP A 29 36.40 2.35 28.13
C TRP A 29 36.56 1.64 29.49
N ASN A 30 36.27 2.37 30.56
CA ASN A 30 36.19 1.83 31.92
C ASN A 30 34.77 1.32 32.19
N GLU A 31 34.65 0.03 32.50
CA GLU A 31 33.36 -0.61 32.79
C GLU A 31 32.74 -0.20 34.12
N ASN A 32 33.51 0.43 35.00
CA ASN A 32 33.00 1.01 36.25
C ASN A 32 32.32 2.36 36.03
N ASP A 33 32.64 3.05 34.93
CA ASP A 33 32.13 4.40 34.65
C ASP A 33 30.96 4.37 33.66
N LEU A 34 30.90 3.36 32.78
CA LEU A 34 29.91 3.26 31.70
C LEU A 34 29.29 1.87 31.66
N LEU A 35 27.96 1.82 31.54
CA LEU A 35 27.23 0.61 31.18
C LEU A 35 27.16 0.51 29.65
N VAL A 36 28.02 -0.30 29.05
CA VAL A 36 28.09 -0.48 27.61
C VAL A 36 27.63 -1.87 27.24
N VAL A 37 26.72 -1.97 26.26
CA VAL A 37 26.19 -3.25 25.76
C VAL A 37 26.41 -3.37 24.25
N PRO A 38 26.84 -4.53 23.74
CA PRO A 38 26.97 -4.75 22.31
C PRO A 38 25.58 -4.83 21.66
N ILE A 39 25.43 -4.21 20.49
CA ILE A 39 24.20 -4.25 19.70
C ILE A 39 24.27 -5.48 18.79
N PRO A 40 23.34 -6.45 18.88
CA PRO A 40 23.27 -7.57 17.95
C PRO A 40 23.18 -7.08 16.50
N HIS A 41 23.84 -7.78 15.58
CA HIS A 41 23.96 -7.34 14.18
C HIS A 41 22.59 -7.09 13.53
N GLU A 42 21.60 -7.93 13.82
CA GLU A 42 20.22 -7.82 13.36
C GLU A 42 19.46 -6.61 13.91
N LEU A 43 19.97 -5.97 14.97
CA LEU A 43 19.37 -4.82 15.64
C LEU A 43 20.09 -3.49 15.34
N VAL A 44 21.23 -3.49 14.63
CA VAL A 44 22.04 -2.29 14.36
C VAL A 44 21.24 -1.18 13.66
N GLY A 45 20.27 -1.52 12.81
CA GLY A 45 19.38 -0.54 12.18
C GLY A 45 18.16 -0.14 12.99
N LYS A 46 17.87 -0.85 14.09
CA LYS A 46 16.68 -0.67 14.93
C LYS A 46 16.98 0.09 16.22
N VAL A 47 18.14 -0.18 16.83
CA VAL A 47 18.57 0.50 18.06
C VAL A 47 18.98 1.93 17.72
N LYS A 48 18.36 2.89 18.42
CA LYS A 48 18.64 4.31 18.27
C LYS A 48 18.89 4.91 19.65
N VAL A 49 19.47 6.10 19.68
CA VAL A 49 19.51 6.89 20.93
C VAL A 49 18.07 7.05 21.44
N GLY A 50 17.85 6.76 22.72
CA GLY A 50 16.55 6.73 23.37
C GLY A 50 15.88 5.35 23.46
N THR A 51 16.36 4.33 22.72
CA THR A 51 15.85 2.95 22.85
C THR A 51 16.00 2.47 24.28
N GLU A 52 14.95 1.86 24.86
CA GLU A 52 14.99 1.34 26.22
C GLU A 52 15.77 0.02 26.28
N TYR A 53 16.49 -0.18 27.37
CA TYR A 53 17.25 -1.40 27.66
C TYR A 53 16.87 -1.92 29.04
N ARG A 54 16.24 -3.09 29.09
CA ARG A 54 15.78 -3.75 30.32
C ARG A 54 15.91 -5.26 30.17
N GLU A 55 16.19 -5.96 31.27
CA GLU A 55 16.28 -7.44 31.26
C GLU A 55 17.22 -7.99 30.19
N ASN A 56 18.37 -7.30 30.00
CA ASN A 56 19.38 -7.60 28.99
C ASN A 56 18.90 -7.54 27.53
N ASN A 57 17.78 -6.88 27.25
CA ASN A 57 17.23 -6.76 25.90
C ASN A 57 16.96 -5.29 25.53
N PHE A 58 17.11 -4.99 24.24
CA PHE A 58 16.62 -3.73 23.67
C PHE A 58 15.12 -3.84 23.48
N ILE A 59 14.39 -2.94 24.13
CA ILE A 59 12.94 -2.87 24.03
C ILE A 59 12.62 -1.93 22.87
N PHE A 60 12.09 -2.52 21.81
CA PHE A 60 11.49 -1.78 20.71
C PHE A 60 10.02 -1.68 21.06
N ASN A 61 9.54 -0.47 21.35
CA ASN A 61 8.10 -0.25 21.40
C ASN A 61 7.59 -0.51 19.99
N GLU A 62 7.00 -1.70 19.78
CA GLU A 62 6.07 -1.90 18.68
C GLU A 62 4.97 -0.86 18.85
N ASP A 63 4.50 -0.31 17.72
CA ASP A 63 3.44 0.70 17.68
C ASP A 63 2.35 0.33 18.70
N ILE A 64 2.29 1.06 19.82
CA ILE A 64 1.36 0.80 20.93
C ILE A 64 -0.09 1.14 20.54
N PHE A 65 -0.34 1.30 19.25
CA PHE A 65 -1.58 1.77 18.68
C PHE A 65 -2.43 0.56 18.27
N THR A 66 -3.02 -0.11 19.26
CA THR A 66 -4.23 -0.90 19.01
C THR A 66 -5.38 0.09 18.75
N GLU A 67 -6.30 -0.24 17.84
CA GLU A 67 -7.39 0.64 17.36
C GLU A 67 -8.39 1.08 18.46
N GLN A 68 -8.21 0.66 19.71
CA GLN A 68 -9.27 0.72 20.74
C GLN A 68 -8.84 1.33 22.08
N ASP A 69 -7.55 1.60 22.33
CA ASP A 69 -7.11 2.05 23.66
C ASP A 69 -6.81 3.55 23.69
N VAL A 70 -7.36 4.30 24.64
CA VAL A 70 -6.99 5.71 24.85
C VAL A 70 -5.51 5.76 25.24
N VAL A 71 -4.69 6.38 24.38
CA VAL A 71 -3.25 6.53 24.63
C VAL A 71 -3.01 7.81 25.41
N TYR A 72 -2.34 7.68 26.54
CA TYR A 72 -1.90 8.79 27.36
C TYR A 72 -0.43 9.08 27.09
N GLY A 73 -0.07 10.35 27.13
CA GLY A 73 1.31 10.82 27.08
C GLY A 73 1.68 11.52 28.38
N VAL A 74 2.85 11.21 28.93
CA VAL A 74 3.42 11.99 30.02
C VAL A 74 4.33 13.07 29.47
N LEU A 75 4.10 14.28 29.96
CA LEU A 75 4.82 15.47 29.55
C LEU A 75 5.92 15.81 30.54
N GLY A 76 7.05 16.24 30.00
CA GLY A 76 8.14 16.85 30.75
C GLY A 76 7.86 18.31 31.12
N ILE A 77 8.90 18.97 31.63
CA ILE A 77 8.81 20.35 32.13
C ILE A 77 8.58 21.35 30.99
N GLN A 78 9.02 21.01 29.77
CA GLN A 78 8.85 21.83 28.56
C GLN A 78 7.62 21.41 27.73
N ASN A 79 6.71 20.62 28.31
CA ASN A 79 5.59 19.98 27.62
C ASN A 79 5.98 18.99 26.52
N GLU A 80 7.22 18.50 26.53
CA GLU A 80 7.69 17.48 25.62
C GLU A 80 7.16 16.09 26.00
N LEU A 81 6.79 15.28 25.02
CA LEU A 81 6.36 13.90 25.27
C LEU A 81 7.55 13.02 25.69
N LEU A 82 7.49 12.46 26.89
CA LEU A 82 8.56 11.61 27.44
C LEU A 82 8.29 10.12 27.24
N TYR A 83 7.05 9.69 27.46
CA TYR A 83 6.61 8.32 27.30
C TYR A 83 5.09 8.25 27.08
N VAL A 84 4.65 7.14 26.52
CA VAL A 84 3.25 6.83 26.21
C VAL A 84 2.83 5.57 26.94
N PHE A 85 1.56 5.49 27.31
CA PHE A 85 1.01 4.35 28.04
C PHE A 85 -0.50 4.23 27.79
N THR A 86 -1.04 3.03 27.95
CA THR A 86 -2.48 2.78 27.84
C THR A 86 -3.20 3.10 29.15
N LYS A 87 -4.53 3.07 29.12
CA LYS A 87 -5.34 3.29 30.32
C LYS A 87 -5.06 2.27 31.42
N GLU A 88 -4.83 1.02 31.04
CA GLU A 88 -4.57 -0.11 31.95
C GLU A 88 -3.25 0.09 32.71
N GLU A 89 -2.25 0.67 32.05
CA GLU A 89 -0.93 0.93 32.62
C GLU A 89 -0.94 2.11 33.60
N ARG A 90 -1.95 2.99 33.52
CA ARG A 90 -2.06 4.23 34.32
C ARG A 90 -1.98 4.00 35.83
N GLU A 91 -2.50 2.88 36.34
CA GLU A 91 -2.52 2.60 37.78
C GLU A 91 -1.10 2.48 38.38
N SER A 92 -0.08 2.29 37.54
CA SER A 92 1.32 2.18 37.94
C SER A 92 2.10 3.51 37.98
N TYR A 93 1.54 4.60 37.45
CA TYR A 93 2.26 5.87 37.26
C TYR A 93 2.01 6.90 38.38
N GLY A 94 2.96 7.82 38.54
CA GLY A 94 2.99 8.76 39.65
C GLY A 94 1.85 9.78 39.57
N LYS A 95 1.12 10.00 40.66
CA LYS A 95 0.01 11.00 40.73
C LYS A 95 0.44 12.45 40.43
N ASN A 96 1.74 12.72 40.39
CA ASN A 96 2.30 14.07 40.24
C ASN A 96 2.73 14.39 38.80
N GLU A 97 2.55 13.47 37.86
CA GLU A 97 2.97 13.65 36.47
C GLU A 97 1.91 14.38 35.65
N LYS A 98 2.36 15.20 34.70
CA LYS A 98 1.46 15.90 33.78
C LYS A 98 1.10 14.95 32.65
N VAL A 99 -0.14 14.46 32.67
CA VAL A 99 -0.66 13.50 31.69
C VAL A 99 -1.61 14.19 30.72
N VAL A 100 -1.44 13.93 29.43
CA VAL A 100 -2.37 14.36 28.37
C VAL A 100 -2.87 13.16 27.58
N ILE A 101 -4.03 13.31 26.93
CA ILE A 101 -4.50 12.31 25.97
C ILE A 101 -3.86 12.63 24.63
N ILE A 102 -3.30 11.62 23.96
CA ILE A 102 -2.86 11.77 22.58
C ILE A 102 -4.10 11.79 21.68
N PRO A 103 -4.34 12.87 20.91
CA PRO A 103 -5.49 12.95 20.03
C PRO A 103 -5.50 11.78 19.04
N GLU A 104 -6.66 11.17 18.82
CA GLU A 104 -6.84 10.02 17.92
C GLU A 104 -6.24 10.26 16.54
N ASN A 105 -6.47 11.46 16.01
CA ASN A 105 -6.02 11.91 14.70
C ASN A 105 -4.52 12.23 14.60
N GLN A 106 -3.78 12.16 15.71
CA GLN A 106 -2.34 12.39 15.78
C GLN A 106 -1.57 11.17 16.32
N ARG A 107 -2.26 10.08 16.70
CA ARG A 107 -1.63 8.94 17.38
C ARG A 107 -0.42 8.41 16.65
N GLN A 108 -0.52 8.27 15.34
CA GLN A 108 0.54 7.64 14.56
C GLN A 108 1.67 8.61 14.21
N GLU A 109 1.44 9.92 14.34
CA GLU A 109 2.35 11.00 13.99
C GLU A 109 3.19 11.48 15.18
N VAL A 110 2.70 11.27 16.40
CA VAL A 110 3.33 11.73 17.62
C VAL A 110 4.50 10.84 18.00
N ILE A 111 5.66 11.46 18.25
CA ILE A 111 6.87 10.79 18.71
C ILE A 111 7.42 11.44 19.99
N PHE A 112 8.32 10.72 20.68
CA PHE A 112 9.00 11.27 21.85
C PHE A 112 9.75 12.56 21.53
N GLY A 113 9.66 13.52 22.44
CA GLY A 113 10.18 14.87 22.28
C GLY A 113 9.25 15.85 21.58
N ASN A 114 8.12 15.41 20.99
CA ASN A 114 7.13 16.36 20.46
C ASN A 114 6.55 17.22 21.58
N ILE A 115 6.39 18.50 21.30
CA ILE A 115 5.86 19.47 22.26
C ILE A 115 4.34 19.46 22.19
N TYR A 116 3.70 19.33 23.35
CA TYR A 116 2.27 19.47 23.49
C TYR A 116 1.89 20.95 23.68
N ASP A 117 1.02 21.44 22.81
CA ASP A 117 0.42 22.77 22.91
C ASP A 117 -0.90 22.69 23.68
N GLU A 118 -0.91 23.24 24.89
CA GLU A 118 -2.08 23.27 25.76
C GLU A 118 -3.24 24.09 25.19
N SER A 119 -2.95 25.09 24.35
CA SER A 119 -3.97 25.99 23.81
C SER A 119 -4.81 25.29 22.74
N THR A 120 -4.18 24.46 21.92
CA THR A 120 -4.82 23.66 20.87
C THR A 120 -5.14 22.23 21.33
N GLN A 121 -4.66 21.83 22.51
CA GLN A 121 -4.76 20.49 23.06
C GLN A 121 -4.20 19.41 22.12
N SER A 122 -3.11 19.74 21.43
CA SER A 122 -2.53 18.90 20.38
C SER A 122 -1.01 18.92 20.41
N PHE A 123 -0.37 17.93 19.80
CA PHE A 123 1.07 17.92 19.62
C PHE A 123 1.47 18.76 18.41
N ILE A 124 2.57 19.52 18.56
CA ILE A 124 3.25 20.20 17.48
C ILE A 124 4.06 19.15 16.71
N LEU A 125 3.62 18.88 15.48
CA LEU A 125 4.20 17.84 14.64
C LEU A 125 5.21 18.42 13.66
N ASP A 126 6.30 17.69 13.45
CA ASP A 126 7.29 18.01 12.42
C ASP A 126 6.79 17.55 11.04
N VAL A 127 6.73 18.48 10.10
CA VAL A 127 6.18 18.23 8.75
C VAL A 127 7.02 17.20 7.99
N GLU A 128 8.35 17.23 8.13
CA GLU A 128 9.24 16.30 7.44
C GLU A 128 9.06 14.87 7.94
N HIS A 129 8.98 14.70 9.26
CA HIS A 129 8.69 13.42 9.90
C HIS A 129 7.35 12.83 9.43
N VAL A 130 6.27 13.61 9.53
CA VAL A 130 4.92 13.16 9.14
C VAL A 130 4.86 12.83 7.65
N ARG A 131 5.56 13.59 6.80
CA ARG A 131 5.65 13.27 5.37
C ARG A 131 6.32 11.92 5.13
N GLY A 132 7.46 11.67 5.77
CA GLY A 132 8.16 10.39 5.68
C GLY A 132 7.27 9.21 6.09
N LEU A 133 6.54 9.38 7.20
CA LEU A 133 5.57 8.40 7.68
C LEU A 133 4.46 8.11 6.66
N TYR A 134 3.84 9.15 6.09
CA TYR A 134 2.74 8.95 5.13
C TYR A 134 3.21 8.38 3.79
N ILE A 135 4.42 8.71 3.33
CA ILE A 135 5.00 8.07 2.14
C ILE A 135 5.22 6.57 2.40
N GLN A 136 5.76 6.21 3.57
CA GLN A 136 5.92 4.81 3.94
C GLN A 136 4.57 4.09 4.01
N LYS A 137 3.56 4.69 4.64
CA LYS A 137 2.20 4.13 4.69
C LYS A 137 1.60 3.97 3.29
N ALA A 138 1.72 4.97 2.42
CA ALA A 138 1.24 4.87 1.05
C ALA A 138 1.88 3.69 0.28
N ASN A 139 3.17 3.41 0.51
CA ASN A 139 3.84 2.24 -0.06
C ASN A 139 3.32 0.92 0.53
N ASN A 140 3.12 0.88 1.86
CA ASN A 140 2.59 -0.30 2.53
C ASN A 140 1.15 -0.60 2.09
N GLU A 141 0.27 0.40 2.05
CA GLU A 141 -1.12 0.27 1.58
C GLU A 141 -1.17 -0.19 0.12
N TYR A 142 -0.35 0.40 -0.75
CA TYR A 142 -0.20 -0.08 -2.13
C TYR A 142 0.15 -1.57 -2.18
N ASN A 143 1.13 -2.02 -1.38
CA ASN A 143 1.56 -3.41 -1.34
C ASN A 143 0.46 -4.33 -0.76
N ASN A 144 -0.26 -3.87 0.25
CA ASN A 144 -1.36 -4.61 0.88
C ASN A 144 -2.50 -4.81 -0.12
N ILE A 145 -2.93 -3.75 -0.81
CA ILE A 145 -4.02 -3.83 -1.78
C ILE A 145 -3.64 -4.67 -2.99
N ILE A 146 -2.43 -4.50 -3.55
CA ILE A 146 -2.02 -5.33 -4.68
C ILE A 146 -1.99 -6.80 -4.26
N ASN A 147 -1.45 -7.13 -3.08
CA ASN A 147 -1.45 -8.51 -2.58
C ASN A 147 -2.87 -9.05 -2.34
N ALA A 148 -3.79 -8.24 -1.84
CA ALA A 148 -5.18 -8.62 -1.62
C ALA A 148 -5.91 -8.91 -2.95
N VAL A 149 -5.72 -8.04 -3.95
CA VAL A 149 -6.30 -8.21 -5.30
C VAL A 149 -5.80 -9.47 -5.99
N MET A 150 -4.57 -9.86 -5.72
CA MET A 150 -3.92 -11.02 -6.32
C MET A 150 -4.49 -12.35 -5.79
N GLY A 151 -5.29 -12.31 -4.72
CA GLY A 151 -5.60 -13.49 -3.92
C GLY A 151 -4.39 -13.89 -3.08
N GLU A 152 -4.66 -14.38 -1.87
CA GLU A 152 -3.69 -14.77 -0.83
C GLU A 152 -2.31 -15.15 -1.39
N VAL A 153 -1.32 -14.31 -1.07
CA VAL A 153 0.12 -14.57 -1.24
C VAL A 153 0.43 -15.38 -2.51
N THR A 154 0.05 -14.86 -3.68
CA THR A 154 0.54 -15.42 -4.95
C THR A 154 2.07 -15.48 -4.85
N PRO A 155 2.69 -16.68 -4.81
CA PRO A 155 4.12 -16.78 -4.56
C PRO A 155 4.88 -16.00 -5.63
N ILE A 156 5.95 -15.31 -5.25
CA ILE A 156 6.80 -14.54 -6.19
C ILE A 156 7.22 -15.41 -7.40
N SER A 157 7.43 -16.71 -7.16
CA SER A 157 7.72 -17.70 -8.21
C SER A 157 6.62 -17.82 -9.28
N GLU A 158 5.35 -17.65 -8.91
CA GLU A 158 4.24 -17.65 -9.85
C GLU A 158 4.24 -16.35 -10.69
N MET A 159 4.48 -15.19 -10.05
CA MET A 159 4.55 -13.88 -10.71
C MET A 159 5.67 -13.78 -11.75
N ILE A 160 6.84 -14.38 -11.49
CA ILE A 160 7.98 -14.37 -12.44
C ILE A 160 7.62 -15.07 -13.77
N SER A 161 6.70 -16.04 -13.73
CA SER A 161 6.32 -16.81 -14.90
C SER A 161 5.12 -16.24 -15.68
N TRP A 162 4.47 -15.19 -15.18
CA TRP A 162 3.20 -14.71 -15.73
C TRP A 162 3.25 -14.24 -17.18
N GLU A 163 4.30 -13.55 -17.60
CA GLU A 163 4.44 -13.14 -19.00
C GLU A 163 4.57 -14.34 -19.94
N THR A 164 5.24 -15.40 -19.46
CA THR A 164 5.37 -16.67 -20.20
C THR A 164 4.04 -17.41 -20.22
N GLN A 165 3.35 -17.52 -19.09
CA GLN A 165 2.04 -18.15 -19.00
C GLN A 165 1.00 -17.43 -19.86
N GLU A 166 0.96 -16.09 -19.85
CA GLU A 166 0.02 -15.29 -20.66
C GLU A 166 0.28 -15.49 -22.16
N ARG A 167 1.55 -15.49 -22.57
CA ARG A 167 1.94 -15.74 -23.95
C ARG A 167 1.58 -17.15 -24.41
N GLU A 168 1.89 -18.16 -23.62
CA GLU A 168 1.51 -19.56 -23.91
C GLU A 168 -0.01 -19.73 -23.96
N ALA A 169 -0.75 -19.11 -23.04
CA ALA A 169 -2.21 -19.15 -23.02
C ALA A 169 -2.83 -18.53 -24.28
N LYS A 170 -2.31 -17.38 -24.73
CA LYS A 170 -2.74 -16.75 -26.00
C LYS A 170 -2.50 -17.67 -27.18
N ILE A 171 -1.26 -18.18 -27.32
CA ILE A 171 -0.88 -19.05 -28.44
C ILE A 171 -1.73 -20.33 -28.44
N TYR A 172 -1.93 -20.94 -27.27
CA TYR A 172 -2.78 -22.13 -27.16
C TYR A 172 -4.23 -21.84 -27.55
N LEU A 173 -4.82 -20.74 -27.09
CA LEU A 173 -6.22 -20.43 -27.42
C LEU A 173 -6.40 -20.15 -28.91
N GLU A 174 -5.39 -19.62 -29.60
CA GLU A 174 -5.37 -19.39 -31.04
C GLU A 174 -5.14 -20.67 -31.87
N THR A 175 -4.18 -21.50 -31.46
CA THR A 175 -3.70 -22.64 -32.26
C THR A 175 -4.28 -23.99 -31.86
N LYS A 176 -4.78 -24.09 -30.61
CA LYS A 176 -5.15 -25.33 -29.91
C LYS A 176 -4.03 -26.38 -29.87
N ASP A 177 -2.77 -25.96 -30.03
CA ASP A 177 -1.60 -26.82 -29.96
C ASP A 177 -0.96 -26.77 -28.56
N ALA A 178 -1.11 -27.86 -27.81
CA ALA A 178 -0.54 -27.97 -26.46
C ALA A 178 1.00 -27.96 -26.45
N SER A 179 1.67 -28.28 -27.57
CA SER A 179 3.14 -28.25 -27.65
C SER A 179 3.69 -26.82 -27.59
N GLN A 180 2.89 -25.83 -28.01
CA GLN A 180 3.24 -24.40 -27.96
C GLN A 180 2.97 -23.77 -26.60
N ALA A 181 2.43 -24.53 -25.65
CA ALA A 181 1.97 -24.07 -24.34
C ALA A 181 2.40 -25.03 -23.23
N THR A 182 3.66 -25.47 -23.31
CA THR A 182 4.21 -26.55 -22.49
C THR A 182 4.07 -26.27 -20.99
N SER A 183 4.35 -25.05 -20.55
CA SER A 183 4.33 -24.71 -19.12
C SER A 183 2.91 -24.73 -18.57
N ILE A 184 1.95 -24.08 -19.26
CA ILE A 184 0.55 -24.08 -18.81
C ILE A 184 -0.11 -25.45 -18.99
N ALA A 185 0.29 -26.26 -19.97
CA ALA A 185 -0.18 -27.63 -20.14
C ALA A 185 0.26 -28.54 -18.99
N LEU A 186 1.52 -28.42 -18.56
CA LEU A 186 2.03 -29.13 -17.39
C LEU A 186 1.29 -28.71 -16.10
N MET A 187 1.06 -27.41 -15.91
CA MET A 187 0.32 -26.89 -14.76
C MET A 187 -1.15 -27.33 -14.76
N ALA A 188 -1.84 -27.27 -15.91
CA ALA A 188 -3.22 -27.71 -16.04
C ALA A 188 -3.35 -29.21 -15.72
N ASN A 189 -2.44 -30.04 -16.23
CA ASN A 189 -2.40 -31.48 -15.95
C ASN A 189 -2.15 -31.75 -14.46
N ALA A 190 -1.17 -31.06 -13.86
CA ALA A 190 -0.89 -31.20 -12.43
C ALA A 190 -2.06 -30.78 -11.52
N GLN A 191 -2.93 -29.87 -11.99
CA GLN A 191 -4.14 -29.43 -11.28
C GLN A 191 -5.40 -30.24 -11.67
N GLU A 192 -5.28 -31.24 -12.55
CA GLU A 192 -6.40 -32.00 -13.09
C GLU A 192 -7.49 -31.11 -13.72
N ARG A 193 -7.07 -30.02 -14.40
CA ARG A 193 -7.96 -29.06 -15.07
C ARG A 193 -7.83 -29.13 -16.59
N GLY A 194 -8.92 -28.80 -17.29
CA GLY A 194 -8.90 -28.68 -18.75
C GLY A 194 -7.99 -27.53 -19.19
N LEU A 195 -7.17 -27.74 -20.22
CA LEU A 195 -6.20 -26.74 -20.69
C LEU A 195 -6.88 -25.46 -21.22
N ASP A 196 -8.04 -25.58 -21.88
CA ASP A 196 -8.85 -24.42 -22.28
C ASP A 196 -9.33 -23.59 -21.10
N GLU A 197 -9.86 -24.25 -20.06
CA GLU A 197 -10.32 -23.57 -18.85
C GLU A 197 -9.14 -22.89 -18.13
N PHE A 198 -8.01 -23.60 -18.02
CA PHE A 198 -6.81 -23.10 -17.38
C PHE A 198 -6.21 -21.91 -18.14
N ALA A 199 -6.10 -21.99 -19.47
CA ALA A 199 -5.60 -20.90 -20.31
C ALA A 199 -6.45 -19.63 -20.17
N ASN A 200 -7.79 -19.76 -20.21
CA ASN A 200 -8.68 -18.62 -19.97
C ASN A 200 -8.49 -18.02 -18.56
N LYS A 201 -8.32 -18.87 -17.54
CA LYS A 201 -8.05 -18.41 -16.16
C LYS A 201 -6.70 -17.69 -16.02
N VAL A 202 -5.67 -18.14 -16.73
CA VAL A 202 -4.38 -17.45 -16.79
C VAL A 202 -4.55 -16.05 -17.36
N LEU A 203 -5.27 -15.90 -18.48
CA LEU A 203 -5.52 -14.60 -19.09
C LEU A 203 -6.36 -13.68 -18.20
N GLU A 204 -7.41 -14.21 -17.57
CA GLU A 204 -8.26 -13.47 -16.62
C GLU A 204 -7.42 -12.91 -15.46
N LYS A 205 -6.58 -13.75 -14.84
CA LYS A 205 -5.67 -13.34 -13.75
C LYS A 205 -4.68 -12.27 -14.22
N ALA A 206 -4.02 -12.49 -15.37
CA ALA A 206 -3.04 -11.55 -15.91
C ALA A 206 -3.66 -10.17 -16.22
N GLN A 207 -4.88 -10.15 -16.75
CA GLN A 207 -5.60 -8.93 -17.05
C GLN A 207 -6.02 -8.17 -15.78
N LYS A 208 -6.57 -8.87 -14.78
CA LYS A 208 -6.89 -8.28 -13.47
C LYS A 208 -5.67 -7.65 -12.82
N TYR A 209 -4.54 -8.36 -12.82
CA TYR A 209 -3.29 -7.83 -12.31
C TYR A 209 -2.84 -6.56 -13.05
N ARG A 210 -2.81 -6.61 -14.39
CA ARG A 210 -2.32 -5.47 -15.17
C ARG A 210 -3.13 -4.22 -14.88
N ILE A 211 -4.46 -4.34 -14.80
CA ILE A 211 -5.35 -3.23 -14.51
C ILE A 211 -5.11 -2.72 -13.09
N ALA A 212 -5.06 -3.62 -12.11
CA ALA A 212 -4.87 -3.24 -10.73
C ALA A 212 -3.51 -2.57 -10.49
N SER A 213 -2.43 -3.18 -11.00
CA SER A 213 -1.07 -2.67 -10.89
C SER A 213 -0.94 -1.31 -11.59
N SER A 214 -1.47 -1.16 -12.80
CA SER A 214 -1.40 0.11 -13.55
C SER A 214 -2.11 1.24 -12.79
N PHE A 215 -3.32 1.00 -12.30
CA PHE A 215 -4.06 1.98 -11.51
C PHE A 215 -3.32 2.33 -10.22
N LEU A 216 -2.95 1.31 -9.42
CA LEU A 216 -2.33 1.50 -8.12
C LEU A 216 -0.96 2.19 -8.22
N ILE A 217 -0.15 1.87 -9.23
CA ILE A 217 1.13 2.57 -9.48
C ILE A 217 0.87 4.05 -9.73
N GLY A 218 -0.07 4.38 -10.61
CA GLY A 218 -0.42 5.76 -10.92
C GLY A 218 -0.99 6.51 -9.72
N TYR A 219 -1.90 5.88 -8.97
CA TYR A 219 -2.51 6.46 -7.78
C TYR A 219 -1.46 6.70 -6.68
N ARG A 220 -0.59 5.73 -6.39
CA ARG A 220 0.52 5.87 -5.46
C ARG A 220 1.45 7.03 -5.86
N GLN A 221 1.83 7.14 -7.13
CA GLN A 221 2.67 8.24 -7.61
C GLN A 221 1.98 9.60 -7.43
N LYS A 222 0.67 9.70 -7.70
CA LYS A 222 -0.11 10.92 -7.46
C LYS A 222 -0.10 11.29 -5.97
N VAL A 223 -0.33 10.32 -5.09
CA VAL A 223 -0.31 10.50 -3.62
C VAL A 223 1.05 10.97 -3.14
N ILE A 224 2.14 10.29 -3.54
CA ILE A 224 3.50 10.66 -3.15
C ILE A 224 3.82 12.09 -3.59
N ARG A 225 3.49 12.47 -4.83
CA ARG A 225 3.67 13.86 -5.29
C ARG A 225 2.86 14.85 -4.47
N ALA A 226 1.64 14.51 -4.07
CA ALA A 226 0.83 15.40 -3.23
C ALA A 226 1.45 15.58 -1.84
N LEU A 227 2.00 14.50 -1.25
CA LEU A 227 2.71 14.54 0.02
C LEU A 227 4.02 15.34 -0.05
N GLU A 228 4.80 15.18 -1.13
CA GLU A 228 6.03 15.93 -1.39
C GLU A 228 5.79 17.44 -1.53
N ASN A 229 4.63 17.84 -2.06
CA ASN A 229 4.27 19.25 -2.26
C ASN A 229 3.48 19.86 -1.09
N ALA A 230 3.08 19.07 -0.09
CA ALA A 230 2.36 19.57 1.08
C ALA A 230 3.29 20.36 2.01
N LEU A 231 2.84 21.54 2.43
CA LEU A 231 3.62 22.49 3.24
C LEU A 231 3.29 22.41 4.74
N ASP A 232 2.20 21.76 5.10
CA ASP A 232 1.70 21.67 6.48
C ASP A 232 1.06 20.30 6.77
N ILE A 233 0.76 20.06 8.04
CA ILE A 233 0.15 18.81 8.52
C ILE A 233 -1.24 18.58 7.91
N ALA A 234 -2.02 19.64 7.71
CA ALA A 234 -3.35 19.55 7.12
C ALA A 234 -3.28 19.08 5.66
N GLY A 235 -2.37 19.65 4.88
CA GLY A 235 -2.07 19.25 3.51
C GLY A 235 -1.58 17.81 3.43
N LEU A 236 -0.68 17.40 4.33
CA LEU A 236 -0.23 16.01 4.42
C LEU A 236 -1.39 15.06 4.74
N SER A 237 -2.26 15.43 5.68
CA SER A 237 -3.42 14.62 6.06
C SER A 237 -4.41 14.44 4.90
N ASN A 238 -4.65 15.50 4.12
CA ASN A 238 -5.54 15.45 2.95
C ASN A 238 -4.93 14.69 1.77
N ALA A 239 -3.60 14.57 1.72
CA ALA A 239 -2.87 13.89 0.66
C ALA A 239 -2.59 12.40 0.97
N ARG A 240 -3.05 11.87 2.14
CA ARG A 240 -2.85 10.47 2.51
C ARG A 240 -3.38 9.52 1.45
N PHE A 241 -2.76 8.34 1.37
CA PHE A 241 -3.28 7.25 0.55
C PHE A 241 -4.63 6.80 1.11
N ASP A 242 -5.66 6.77 0.26
CA ASP A 242 -7.00 6.31 0.61
C ASP A 242 -7.22 4.91 0.05
N SER A 243 -7.09 3.92 0.93
CA SER A 243 -7.26 2.50 0.59
C SER A 243 -8.70 2.18 0.19
N ASN A 244 -9.70 2.85 0.78
CA ASN A 244 -11.10 2.63 0.42
C ASN A 244 -11.38 3.12 -0.99
N PHE A 245 -10.95 4.36 -1.30
CA PHE A 245 -11.03 4.89 -2.66
C PHE A 245 -10.34 3.96 -3.67
N ALA A 246 -9.13 3.50 -3.36
CA ALA A 246 -8.38 2.62 -4.25
C ALA A 246 -9.12 1.29 -4.51
N LEU A 247 -9.65 0.65 -3.46
CA LEU A 247 -10.42 -0.59 -3.56
C LEU A 247 -11.72 -0.42 -4.35
N GLU A 248 -12.48 0.66 -4.10
CA GLU A 248 -13.70 0.98 -4.83
C GLU A 248 -13.44 1.16 -6.33
N GLN A 249 -12.40 1.93 -6.69
CA GLN A 249 -12.03 2.13 -8.10
C GLN A 249 -11.63 0.82 -8.77
N LEU A 250 -10.86 -0.02 -8.09
CA LEU A 250 -10.48 -1.32 -8.60
C LEU A 250 -11.68 -2.24 -8.81
N GLN A 251 -12.62 -2.25 -7.86
CA GLN A 251 -13.84 -3.04 -7.99
C GLN A 251 -14.68 -2.58 -9.19
N VAL A 252 -14.83 -1.27 -9.40
CA VAL A 252 -15.51 -0.71 -10.58
C VAL A 252 -14.81 -1.14 -11.88
N MET A 253 -13.47 -1.02 -11.93
CA MET A 253 -12.69 -1.43 -13.09
C MET A 253 -12.84 -2.93 -13.37
N MET A 254 -12.78 -3.79 -12.35
CA MET A 254 -12.93 -5.24 -12.52
C MET A 254 -14.34 -5.65 -12.95
N ASN A 255 -15.38 -5.03 -12.40
CA ASN A 255 -16.76 -5.33 -12.79
C ASN A 255 -17.05 -4.96 -14.24
N SER A 256 -16.46 -3.87 -14.74
CA SER A 256 -16.62 -3.47 -16.15
C SER A 256 -16.02 -4.45 -17.17
N LEU A 257 -15.04 -5.25 -16.76
CA LEU A 257 -14.48 -6.31 -17.60
C LEU A 257 -15.42 -7.50 -17.74
N GLN A 258 -16.04 -7.90 -16.62
CA GLN A 258 -16.97 -9.02 -16.60
C GLN A 258 -18.22 -8.74 -17.45
N THR A 259 -18.68 -7.49 -17.47
CA THR A 259 -19.82 -7.08 -18.31
C THR A 259 -19.44 -6.97 -19.79
N ALA A 260 -18.22 -6.53 -20.13
CA ALA A 260 -17.73 -6.49 -21.51
C ALA A 260 -17.57 -7.90 -22.13
N GLU A 261 -17.14 -8.89 -21.34
CA GLU A 261 -17.04 -10.28 -21.78
C GLU A 261 -18.41 -10.94 -21.96
N SER A 262 -19.40 -10.56 -21.15
CA SER A 262 -20.77 -11.11 -21.22
C SER A 262 -21.62 -10.52 -22.36
N GLY A 263 -21.32 -9.28 -22.78
CA GLY A 263 -22.07 -8.56 -23.82
C GLY A 263 -21.76 -9.00 -25.26
N ASN A 264 -20.68 -9.76 -25.49
CA ASN A 264 -20.23 -10.14 -26.83
C ASN A 264 -20.83 -11.48 -27.32
N THR A 265 -21.69 -12.11 -26.52
CA THR A 265 -22.26 -13.45 -26.81
C THR A 265 -23.65 -13.43 -27.46
N THR A 266 -24.26 -12.26 -27.71
CA THR A 266 -25.69 -12.19 -28.13
C THR A 266 -25.91 -11.70 -29.57
N GLU A 267 -24.90 -11.24 -30.31
CA GLU A 267 -25.10 -10.67 -31.67
C GLU A 267 -24.74 -11.60 -32.86
N GLN A 268 -24.49 -12.90 -32.65
CA GLN A 268 -24.23 -13.85 -33.76
C GLN A 268 -25.27 -14.98 -33.94
N GLN A 269 -26.51 -14.78 -33.48
CA GLN A 269 -27.61 -15.72 -33.76
C GLN A 269 -28.91 -15.02 -34.19
N THR A 270 -28.84 -14.11 -35.15
CA THR A 270 -30.02 -13.66 -35.93
C THR A 270 -29.61 -13.20 -37.33
N SER A 271 -28.95 -14.07 -38.11
CA SER A 271 -28.80 -13.84 -39.56
C SER A 271 -28.71 -15.15 -40.37
N GLN A 272 -29.46 -16.18 -39.99
CA GLN A 272 -29.72 -17.34 -40.85
C GLN A 272 -31.15 -17.84 -40.59
N ASP A 273 -32.15 -16.99 -40.88
CA ASP A 273 -33.52 -17.43 -41.15
C ASP A 273 -34.32 -16.25 -41.75
N ALA A 274 -33.97 -15.89 -42.98
CA ALA A 274 -34.81 -15.05 -43.83
C ALA A 274 -34.46 -15.30 -45.31
N SER A 275 -34.61 -16.56 -45.72
CA SER A 275 -34.69 -16.93 -47.14
C SER A 275 -35.92 -17.81 -47.31
N ASN A 276 -37.08 -17.15 -47.40
CA ASN A 276 -38.27 -17.59 -48.15
C ASN A 276 -39.47 -16.73 -47.73
N ASN A 277 -39.72 -15.62 -48.45
CA ASN A 277 -41.03 -15.45 -49.09
C ASN A 277 -41.12 -14.16 -49.92
N THR A 278 -41.48 -14.39 -51.17
CA THR A 278 -42.49 -13.66 -51.94
C THR A 278 -42.08 -12.40 -52.70
N GLN A 279 -42.14 -12.60 -54.01
CA GLN A 279 -42.11 -11.64 -55.11
C GLN A 279 -43.38 -10.76 -55.16
N GLN A 280 -43.27 -9.71 -56.00
CA GLN A 280 -44.33 -8.94 -56.67
C GLN A 280 -44.96 -7.75 -55.90
N ALA A 281 -44.58 -6.53 -56.31
CA ALA A 281 -45.42 -5.70 -57.19
C ALA A 281 -44.79 -4.32 -57.49
N THR A 282 -44.29 -4.18 -58.73
CA THR A 282 -44.60 -3.13 -59.72
C THR A 282 -44.73 -1.63 -59.34
N THR A 283 -43.78 -0.87 -59.93
CA THR A 283 -43.91 0.31 -60.82
C THR A 283 -44.19 1.75 -60.35
N GLN A 284 -43.40 2.62 -60.99
CA GLN A 284 -43.63 3.99 -61.50
C GLN A 284 -43.38 5.17 -60.55
N ASN A 285 -42.32 5.96 -60.79
CA ASN A 285 -42.17 7.03 -61.80
C ASN A 285 -42.64 8.37 -61.20
N THR A 286 -41.74 9.35 -61.02
CA THR A 286 -41.67 10.67 -61.69
C THR A 286 -40.76 11.63 -60.88
N GLN A 287 -39.71 12.13 -61.54
CA GLN A 287 -38.99 13.37 -61.22
C GLN A 287 -39.81 14.60 -61.71
N PRO A 288 -39.34 15.85 -61.69
CA PRO A 288 -38.89 16.72 -60.58
C PRO A 288 -39.65 18.08 -60.61
N LYS A 289 -39.48 18.97 -59.62
CA LYS A 289 -39.80 20.41 -59.80
C LYS A 289 -38.98 21.35 -58.90
N THR A 290 -38.02 22.00 -59.55
CA THR A 290 -37.66 23.45 -59.53
C THR A 290 -37.86 24.30 -58.27
N ALA A 291 -36.74 24.88 -57.83
CA ALA A 291 -36.42 26.31 -57.67
C ALA A 291 -37.37 27.24 -56.88
N ALA A 292 -36.81 27.96 -55.89
CA ALA A 292 -36.66 29.43 -55.92
C ALA A 292 -36.27 30.02 -54.54
N THR A 293 -35.09 30.63 -54.50
CA THR A 293 -34.76 31.99 -54.01
C THR A 293 -35.28 32.54 -52.66
N ALA A 294 -34.28 33.06 -51.91
CA ALA A 294 -34.16 34.46 -51.45
C ALA A 294 -34.45 34.83 -49.97
N LYS A 295 -33.37 35.35 -49.36
CA LYS A 295 -33.22 36.65 -48.68
C LYS A 295 -33.57 36.80 -47.17
N LYS A 296 -32.47 37.12 -46.47
CA LYS A 296 -32.19 38.30 -45.61
C LYS A 296 -32.91 38.49 -44.26
N ASN A 297 -32.02 38.67 -43.28
CA ASN A 297 -32.00 39.69 -42.22
C ASN A 297 -33.15 39.71 -41.21
N TYR A 298 -32.84 39.37 -39.96
CA TYR A 298 -32.51 40.34 -38.91
C TYR A 298 -31.51 39.72 -37.95
#